data_AF-A0A820LR07-F1
#
_entry.id   AF-A0A820LR07-F1
#
_cell.length_a   1.000
_cell.length_b   1.000
_cell.length_c   1.000
_cell.angle_alpha   90.00
_cell.angle_beta   90.00
_cell.angle_gamma   90.00
#
_symmetry.space_group_name_H-M   'P 1'
#
loop_
_entity.id
_entity.type
_entity.pdbx_description
1 polymer ?
#
loop_
_entity_poly.entity_id
_entity_poly.type
_entity_poly.pdbx_seq_one_letter_code
_entity_poly.pdbx_strand_id
1 'polypeptide(L)' 'SKCAPVIQKFCSNEKKQNMLSCLRRNANQDQMPNICRRVLYHRLMILNTGRRYWFIKI' A
#
# COMPACT_ATOMS: atom_id res chain seq x y z
N SER A 1 -11.73 3.31 6.37
CA SER A 1 -10.63 2.57 5.71
C SER A 1 -9.41 2.49 6.63
N LYS A 2 -8.80 1.31 6.81
CA LYS A 2 -7.64 1.12 7.72
C LYS A 2 -6.37 1.90 7.30
N CYS A 3 -6.35 2.41 6.08
CA CYS A 3 -5.30 3.26 5.49
C CYS A 3 -5.59 4.76 5.56
N ALA A 4 -6.68 5.19 6.22
CA ALA A 4 -7.13 6.58 6.25
C ALA A 4 -6.03 7.61 6.60
N PRO A 5 -5.15 7.42 7.61
CA PRO A 5 -4.14 8.43 7.94
C PRO A 5 -3.11 8.65 6.82
N VAL A 6 -2.67 7.59 6.15
CA VAL A 6 -1.75 7.70 5.02
C VAL A 6 -2.43 8.29 3.79
N ILE A 7 -3.70 7.93 3.57
CA ILE A 7 -4.49 8.51 2.48
C ILE A 7 -4.62 10.01 2.67
N GLN A 8 -5.04 10.47 3.86
CA GLN A 8 -5.23 11.89 4.13
C GLN A 8 -3.91 12.68 4.06
N LYS A 9 -2.79 12.07 4.47
CA LYS A 9 -1.51 12.77 4.58
C LYS A 9 -0.66 12.73 3.31
N PHE A 10 -0.70 11.64 2.55
CA PHE A 10 0.18 11.44 1.39
C PHE A 10 -0.57 11.24 0.06
N CYS A 11 -1.83 10.77 0.10
CA CYS A 11 -2.58 10.39 -1.10
C CYS A 11 -3.92 11.15 -1.23
N SER A 12 -4.08 12.28 -0.54
CA SER A 12 -5.36 13.01 -0.47
C SER A 12 -5.75 13.61 -1.82
N ASN A 13 -4.76 13.97 -2.63
CA ASN A 13 -4.94 14.48 -3.98
C ASN A 13 -4.84 13.40 -5.08
N GLU A 14 -4.69 12.12 -4.71
CA GLU A 14 -4.54 11.05 -5.69
C GLU A 14 -5.88 10.54 -6.20
N LYS A 15 -5.95 10.30 -7.52
CA LYS A 15 -7.11 9.64 -8.13
C LYS A 15 -7.23 8.22 -7.59
N LYS A 16 -8.46 7.70 -7.48
CA LYS A 16 -8.73 6.33 -6.98
C LYS A 16 -7.88 5.25 -7.70
N GLN A 17 -7.62 5.43 -8.98
CA GLN A 17 -6.79 4.53 -9.80
C GLN A 17 -5.30 4.50 -9.37
N ASN A 18 -4.79 5.63 -8.88
CA ASN A 18 -3.40 5.77 -8.42
C ASN A 18 -3.23 5.54 -6.92
N MET A 19 -4.33 5.49 -6.16
CA MET A 19 -4.34 5.32 -4.71
C MET A 19 -3.50 4.13 -4.25
N LEU A 20 -3.58 3.01 -4.98
CA LEU A 20 -2.83 1.79 -4.66
C LEU A 20 -1.32 1.96 -4.88
N SER A 21 -0.93 2.73 -5.89
CA SER A 21 0.47 3.08 -6.18
C SER A 21 1.02 4.06 -5.14
N CYS A 22 0.24 5.07 -4.78
CA CYS A 22 0.60 6.02 -3.72
C CYS A 22 0.78 5.34 -2.36
N LEU A 23 -0.16 4.46 -1.98
CA LEU A 23 -0.04 3.67 -0.75
C LEU A 23 1.20 2.77 -0.76
N ARG A 24 1.56 2.18 -1.91
CA ARG A 24 2.78 1.37 -2.06
C ARG A 24 4.05 2.19 -1.85
N ARG A 25 4.13 3.37 -2.47
CA ARG A 25 5.29 4.28 -2.32
C ARG A 25 5.49 4.74 -0.88
N ASN A 26 4.40 4.86 -0.12
CA ASN A 26 4.42 5.28 1.28
C ASN A 26 4.31 4.11 2.27
N ALA A 27 4.43 2.85 1.81
CA ALA A 27 4.23 1.67 2.66
C ALA A 27 5.26 1.50 3.79
N ASN A 28 6.45 2.08 3.60
CA ASN A 28 7.55 2.03 4.55
C ASN A 28 7.66 3.29 5.44
N GLN A 29 6.73 4.25 5.29
CA GLN A 29 6.67 5.40 6.19
C GLN A 29 6.11 4.97 7.54
N ASP A 30 6.69 5.43 8.64
CA ASP A 30 6.27 5.14 10.04
C ASP A 30 4.79 5.42 10.32
N GLN A 31 4.16 6.24 9.47
CA GLN A 31 2.76 6.65 9.60
C GLN A 31 1.78 5.65 8.97
N MET A 32 2.26 4.57 8.35
CA MET A 32 1.44 3.49 7.79
C MET A 32 1.02 2.50 8.89
N PRO A 33 -0.28 2.44 9.27
CA PRO A 33 -0.72 1.49 10.28
C PRO A 33 -0.44 0.06 9.82
N ASN A 34 0.03 -0.79 10.75
CA ASN A 34 0.34 -2.20 10.45
C ASN A 34 -0.80 -2.93 9.73
N ILE A 35 -2.05 -2.60 10.08
CA ILE A 35 -3.21 -3.23 9.44
C ILE A 35 -3.40 -2.75 7.99
N CYS A 36 -3.15 -1.46 7.71
CA CYS A 36 -3.14 -0.98 6.33
C CYS A 36 -2.05 -1.66 5.53
N ARG A 37 -0.83 -1.74 6.08
CA ARG A 37 0.31 -2.38 5.45
C ARG A 37 -0.01 -3.83 5.08
N ARG A 38 -0.58 -4.62 6.01
CA ARG A 38 -1.01 -6.00 5.75
C ARG A 38 -2.03 -6.10 4.61
N VAL A 39 -3.07 -5.25 4.63
CA VAL A 39 -4.10 -5.24 3.58
C VAL A 39 -3.54 -4.80 2.23
N LEU A 40 -2.64 -3.82 2.22
CA LEU A 40 -1.96 -3.35 1.03
C LEU A 40 -1.10 -4.48 0.44
N TYR A 41 -0.26 -5.15 1.24
CA TYR A 41 0.53 -6.30 0.79
C TYR A 41 -0.35 -7.42 0.27
N HIS A 42 -1.41 -7.79 0.99
CA HIS A 42 -2.35 -8.82 0.53
C HIS A 42 -2.97 -8.47 -0.83
N ARG A 43 -3.37 -7.21 -1.02
CA ARG A 43 -3.95 -6.73 -2.29
C ARG A 43 -2.92 -6.67 -3.41
N LEU A 44 -1.68 -6.32 -3.09
CA LEU A 44 -0.55 -6.34 -4.03
C LEU A 44 -0.16 -7.76 -4.42
N MET A 45 -0.20 -8.72 -3.49
CA MET A 45 0.02 -10.14 -3.77
C MET A 45 -1.02 -10.67 -4.75
N ILE A 46 -2.31 -10.40 -4.52
CA ILE A 46 -3.40 -10.85 -5.42
C ILE A 46 -3.27 -10.23 -6.82
N LEU A 47 -2.86 -8.96 -6.93
CA LEU A 47 -2.65 -8.32 -8.24
C LEU A 47 -1.38 -8.80 -8.94
N ASN A 48 -0.38 -9.29 -8.20
CA ASN A 48 0.91 -9.75 -8.72
C ASN A 48 1.02 -11.27 -8.85
N THR A 49 -0.04 -12.05 -8.63
CA THR A 49 -0.03 -13.50 -8.91
C THR A 49 0.25 -13.83 -10.39
N GLY A 50 0.26 -12.84 -11.30
CA GLY A 50 0.77 -12.94 -12.67
C GLY A 50 2.21 -12.45 -12.90
N ARG A 51 2.88 -11.80 -11.94
CA ARG A 51 4.26 -11.33 -12.05
C ARG A 51 5.05 -11.63 -10.76
N ARG A 52 5.77 -12.76 -10.77
CA ARG A 52 6.86 -13.09 -9.83
C ARG A 52 7.71 -11.85 -9.57
N TYR A 53 7.75 -11.32 -8.35
CA TYR A 53 8.94 -10.62 -7.84
C TYR A 53 9.06 -10.70 -6.31
N TRP A 54 10.12 -11.39 -5.90
CA TRP A 54 11.08 -11.12 -4.83
C TRP A 54 10.73 -10.03 -3.82
N PHE A 55 10.16 -10.42 -2.67
CA PHE A 55 10.48 -9.82 -1.37
C PHE A 55 10.27 -10.90 -0.30
N ILE A 56 11.34 -11.66 -0.03
CA ILE A 56 11.51 -12.43 1.21
C ILE A 56 12.72 -11.83 1.93
N LYS A 57 12.61 -11.76 3.28
CA LYS A 57 13.54 -11.24 4.31
C LYS A 57 13.50 -9.70 4.41
N ILE A 58 13.14 -9.10 5.54
CA ILE A 58 13.33 -9.45 6.96
C ILE A 58 12.03 -9.28 7.75
#